data_AF-A0A7W0NCD6-F1
#
_entry.id   AF-A0A7W0NCD6-F1
#
_cell.length_a   1.000
_cell.length_b   1.000
_cell.length_c   1.000
_cell.angle_alpha   90.00
_cell.angle_beta   90.00
_cell.angle_gamma   90.00
#
_symmetry.space_group_name_H-M   'P 1'
#
loop_
_entity.id
_entity.type
_entity.pdbx_description
1 polymer ?
#
loop_
_entity_poly.entity_id
_entity_poly.type
_entity_poly.pdbx_seq_one_letter_code
_entity_poly.pdbx_strand_id
1 'polypeptide(L)'
;MFEPSATFCFREVQKWPWRSRDEDTAVRVVQIAPPWFPIPPHGYGGIELVIAELTEGLIAAGHDVTLFAPSGARTSARLIPTMARGLGLDMTEAEKASVFHASSRAAHQVALDLHADLIHDHTDFAPDPGYPIPIVRTMHGPATAISVVNACQMSAAGDHFVAISHRQRELFTAAAAARYGPGQHIAFAGMVYNPIDVAAAPFYPRAAKGDGVAFVGRCHWEKGPDAAIRIARAAGIPLKLALRVTTDERPYFDTVIRPLLVASQGLAGYVGEVSGQAKDDLLGQARAVIFSSPWEEPFGLVLT
;
A
#
# COMPACT_ATOMS: atom_id res chain seq x y z
N MET A 1 35.79 -20.79 -20.60
CA MET A 1 35.47 -19.73 -21.57
C MET A 1 33.96 -19.79 -21.77
N PHE A 2 33.21 -19.04 -20.96
CA PHE A 2 31.75 -19.01 -20.99
C PHE A 2 31.36 -17.60 -21.44
N GLU A 3 30.74 -17.50 -22.62
CA GLU A 3 30.09 -16.27 -23.08
C GLU A 3 28.73 -16.12 -22.39
N PRO A 4 28.37 -14.93 -21.89
CA PRO A 4 27.02 -14.61 -21.50
C PRO A 4 26.34 -13.81 -22.63
N SER A 5 25.34 -14.40 -23.29
CA SER A 5 24.40 -13.64 -24.12
C SER A 5 22.97 -14.07 -23.81
N ALA A 6 22.35 -13.37 -22.86
CA ALA A 6 20.90 -13.30 -22.72
C ALA A 6 20.53 -11.82 -22.59
N THR A 7 20.45 -11.16 -23.75
CA THR A 7 19.95 -9.80 -23.86
C THR A 7 18.45 -9.83 -23.60
N PHE A 8 18.01 -9.29 -22.46
CA PHE A 8 16.59 -9.07 -22.19
C PHE A 8 16.02 -8.11 -23.22
N CYS A 9 15.16 -8.62 -24.10
CA CYS A 9 14.40 -7.82 -25.04
C CYS A 9 13.27 -7.12 -24.27
N PHE A 10 13.53 -5.90 -23.79
CA PHE A 10 12.47 -4.98 -23.40
C PHE A 10 11.66 -4.66 -24.67
N ARG A 11 10.53 -5.34 -24.86
CA ARG A 11 9.54 -4.90 -25.86
C ARG A 11 9.16 -3.47 -25.52
N GLU A 12 9.31 -2.59 -26.51
CA GLU A 12 8.98 -1.17 -26.45
C GLU A 12 7.65 -0.97 -25.71
N VAL A 13 7.73 -0.31 -24.54
CA VAL A 13 6.56 0.36 -23.97
C VAL A 13 6.12 1.36 -25.02
N GLN A 14 4.90 1.20 -25.53
CA GLN A 14 4.30 2.15 -26.47
C GLN A 14 4.45 3.54 -25.85
N LYS A 15 5.33 4.38 -26.41
CA LYS A 15 5.55 5.73 -25.92
C LYS A 15 4.22 6.47 -26.06
N TRP A 16 3.54 6.64 -24.94
CA TRP A 16 2.34 7.46 -24.84
C TRP A 16 2.68 8.85 -25.39
N PRO A 17 1.80 9.48 -26.17
CA PRO A 17 2.02 10.83 -26.65
C PRO A 17 1.81 11.79 -25.47
N TRP A 18 2.77 11.81 -24.54
CA TRP A 18 3.01 12.99 -23.74
C TRP A 18 3.23 14.11 -24.75
N ARG A 19 2.48 15.21 -24.63
CA ARG A 19 3.00 16.47 -25.15
C ARG A 19 4.38 16.57 -24.55
N SER A 20 5.43 16.63 -25.38
CA SER A 20 6.77 17.00 -24.95
C SER A 20 6.68 18.44 -24.44
N ARG A 21 6.16 18.60 -23.23
CA ARG A 21 6.47 19.75 -22.41
C ARG A 21 7.97 19.59 -22.11
N ASP A 22 8.74 20.65 -22.29
CA ASP A 22 10.16 20.65 -21.98
C ASP A 22 10.37 20.00 -20.61
N GLU A 23 11.39 19.15 -20.47
CA GLU A 23 11.71 18.39 -19.24
C GLU A 23 11.83 19.29 -17.98
N ASP A 24 11.91 20.61 -18.17
CA ASP A 24 11.97 21.67 -17.16
C ASP A 24 10.62 22.22 -16.66
N THR A 25 9.47 21.74 -17.14
CA THR A 25 8.16 22.27 -16.68
C THR A 25 7.54 21.45 -15.56
N ALA A 26 7.38 22.10 -14.40
CA ALA A 26 6.64 21.56 -13.25
C ALA A 26 5.23 21.10 -13.67
N VAL A 27 4.87 19.88 -13.28
CA VAL A 27 3.52 19.31 -13.46
C VAL A 27 2.70 19.60 -12.22
N ARG A 28 1.45 20.05 -12.39
CA ARG A 28 0.51 20.22 -11.28
C ARG A 28 -0.18 18.90 -10.97
N VAL A 29 0.31 18.21 -9.94
CA VAL A 29 -0.17 16.88 -9.54
C VAL A 29 -1.08 17.00 -8.33
N VAL A 30 -2.28 16.46 -8.44
CA VAL A 30 -3.19 16.28 -7.30
C VAL A 30 -3.07 14.85 -6.78
N GLN A 31 -2.50 14.70 -5.59
CA GLN A 31 -2.40 13.44 -4.85
C GLN A 31 -3.67 13.23 -4.01
N ILE A 32 -4.39 12.14 -4.23
CA ILE A 32 -5.63 11.84 -3.49
C ILE A 32 -5.41 10.64 -2.57
N ALA A 33 -5.51 10.87 -1.28
CA ALA A 33 -5.35 9.85 -0.26
C ALA A 33 -6.68 9.33 0.31
N PRO A 34 -6.71 8.07 0.78
CA PRO A 34 -7.80 7.58 1.62
C PRO A 34 -7.98 8.44 2.90
N PRO A 35 -9.22 8.56 3.42
CA PRO A 35 -9.50 9.41 4.58
C PRO A 35 -9.21 8.74 5.94
N TRP A 36 -8.46 7.65 5.97
CA TRP A 36 -8.38 6.75 7.13
C TRP A 36 -7.38 7.21 8.18
N PHE A 37 -6.14 7.47 7.78
CA PHE A 37 -5.04 7.75 8.70
C PHE A 37 -4.35 9.08 8.37
N PRO A 38 -3.62 9.68 9.34
CA PRO A 38 -2.74 10.81 9.07
C PRO A 38 -1.67 10.47 8.04
N ILE A 39 -1.13 11.49 7.37
CA ILE A 39 -0.06 11.36 6.39
C ILE A 39 1.12 12.23 6.82
N PRO A 40 2.31 11.66 7.10
CA PRO A 40 2.57 10.23 7.27
C PRO A 40 1.82 9.64 8.49
N PRO A 41 1.62 8.32 8.54
CA PRO A 41 0.92 7.66 9.64
C PRO A 41 1.74 7.70 10.94
N HIS A 42 1.06 7.77 12.10
CA HIS A 42 1.70 7.60 13.41
C HIS A 42 1.93 6.13 13.78
N GLY A 43 1.21 5.22 13.13
CA GLY A 43 1.23 3.78 13.40
C GLY A 43 0.91 2.99 12.16
N TYR A 44 -0.12 2.14 12.20
CA TYR A 44 -0.63 1.49 11.01
C TYR A 44 -1.03 2.50 9.92
N GLY A 45 -0.67 2.22 8.66
CA GLY A 45 -0.99 3.06 7.51
C GLY A 45 -0.05 2.86 6.32
N GLY A 46 0.00 1.65 5.76
CA GLY A 46 0.95 1.35 4.66
C GLY A 46 0.72 2.20 3.41
N ILE A 47 -0.54 2.47 3.07
CA ILE A 47 -0.91 3.30 1.92
C ILE A 47 -0.51 4.76 2.19
N GLU A 48 -0.82 5.27 3.39
CA GLU A 48 -0.52 6.62 3.81
C GLU A 48 0.99 6.89 3.86
N LEU A 49 1.81 5.89 4.24
CA LEU A 49 3.26 5.99 4.16
C LEU A 49 3.73 6.15 2.71
N VAL A 50 3.23 5.32 1.78
CA VAL A 50 3.57 5.41 0.35
C VAL A 50 3.19 6.77 -0.22
N ILE A 51 2.03 7.31 0.15
CA ILE A 51 1.57 8.63 -0.31
C ILE A 51 2.48 9.72 0.23
N ALA A 52 2.89 9.66 1.51
CA ALA A 52 3.80 10.64 2.09
C ALA A 52 5.13 10.69 1.31
N GLU A 53 5.79 9.54 1.14
CA GLU A 53 7.07 9.44 0.43
C GLU A 53 6.96 9.87 -1.04
N LEU A 54 5.89 9.45 -1.72
CA LEU A 54 5.65 9.83 -3.11
C LEU A 54 5.39 11.33 -3.26
N THR A 55 4.61 11.92 -2.34
CA THR A 55 4.30 13.36 -2.34
C THR A 55 5.57 14.18 -2.19
N GLU A 56 6.40 13.87 -1.19
CA GLU A 56 7.66 14.59 -0.97
C GLU A 56 8.66 14.36 -2.11
N GLY A 57 8.71 13.13 -2.66
CA GLY A 57 9.55 12.81 -3.82
C GLY A 57 9.17 13.59 -5.07
N LEU A 58 7.87 13.76 -5.36
CA LEU A 58 7.40 14.57 -6.50
C LEU A 58 7.74 16.06 -6.33
N ILE A 59 7.65 16.59 -5.10
CA ILE A 59 8.03 17.97 -4.80
C ILE A 59 9.54 18.15 -4.96
N ALA A 60 10.34 17.22 -4.44
CA ALA A 60 11.79 17.24 -4.60
C ALA A 60 12.22 17.16 -6.08
N ALA A 61 11.41 16.52 -6.93
CA ALA A 61 11.58 16.50 -8.38
C ALA A 61 11.12 17.79 -9.08
N GLY A 62 10.62 18.79 -8.34
CA GLY A 62 10.25 20.11 -8.88
C GLY A 62 8.80 20.22 -9.35
N HIS A 63 7.92 19.28 -9.01
CA HIS A 63 6.50 19.34 -9.38
C HIS A 63 5.68 20.16 -8.37
N ASP A 64 4.57 20.75 -8.84
CA ASP A 64 3.61 21.45 -8.00
C ASP A 64 2.57 20.44 -7.48
N VAL A 65 2.67 20.08 -6.21
CA VAL A 65 1.86 19.00 -5.62
C VAL A 65 0.84 19.56 -4.65
N THR A 66 -0.42 19.19 -4.87
CA THR A 66 -1.51 19.38 -3.92
C THR A 66 -1.92 18.02 -3.35
N LEU A 67 -1.89 17.87 -2.03
CA LEU A 67 -2.29 16.65 -1.32
C LEU A 67 -3.69 16.79 -0.75
N PHE A 68 -4.58 15.88 -1.12
CA PHE A 68 -5.89 15.68 -0.49
C PHE A 68 -5.81 14.56 0.52
N ALA A 69 -5.87 14.92 1.79
CA ALA A 69 -5.72 14.00 2.90
C ALA A 69 -6.51 14.53 4.11
N PRO A 70 -6.72 13.71 5.16
CA PRO A 70 -7.23 14.22 6.42
C PRO A 70 -6.38 15.40 6.97
N SER A 71 -7.03 16.34 7.66
CA SER A 71 -6.32 17.44 8.33
C SER A 71 -5.18 16.95 9.22
N GLY A 72 -4.13 17.77 9.33
CA GLY A 72 -2.96 17.47 10.16
C GLY A 72 -1.88 16.65 9.46
N ALA A 73 -2.01 16.42 8.16
CA ALA A 73 -0.93 15.86 7.36
C ALA A 73 0.33 16.75 7.44
N ARG A 74 1.49 16.13 7.63
CA ARG A 74 2.80 16.79 7.63
C ARG A 74 3.42 16.58 6.26
N THR A 75 3.38 17.61 5.42
CA THR A 75 3.87 17.57 4.05
C THR A 75 4.36 18.94 3.60
N SER A 76 5.24 18.96 2.61
CA SER A 76 5.64 20.18 1.89
C SER A 76 4.62 20.57 0.80
N ALA A 77 3.68 19.68 0.47
CA ALA A 77 2.62 19.92 -0.51
C ALA A 77 1.63 20.99 -0.03
N ARG A 78 0.87 21.56 -0.97
CA ARG A 78 -0.36 22.26 -0.62
C ARG A 78 -1.37 21.25 -0.10
N LEU A 79 -1.66 21.26 1.20
CA LEU A 79 -2.68 20.39 1.80
C LEU A 79 -4.09 20.96 1.61
N ILE A 80 -4.99 20.15 1.05
CA ILE A 80 -6.44 20.41 1.06
C ILE A 80 -7.12 19.33 1.91
N PRO A 81 -7.62 19.70 3.10
CA PRO A 81 -8.23 18.73 3.99
C PRO A 81 -9.48 18.09 3.41
N THR A 82 -9.53 16.76 3.37
CA THR A 82 -10.76 16.02 3.02
C THR A 82 -11.69 15.91 4.23
N MET A 83 -11.12 15.85 5.44
CA MET A 83 -11.84 15.64 6.71
C MET A 83 -11.11 16.33 7.87
N ALA A 84 -11.82 16.57 8.98
CA ALA A 84 -11.24 17.24 10.16
C ALA A 84 -10.14 16.45 10.89
N ARG A 85 -10.11 15.11 10.72
CA ARG A 85 -9.07 14.18 11.21
C ARG A 85 -9.17 12.86 10.46
N GLY A 86 -8.16 12.01 10.56
CA GLY A 86 -8.25 10.61 10.10
C GLY A 86 -9.35 9.88 10.86
N LEU A 87 -10.19 9.14 10.14
CA LEU A 87 -11.36 8.48 10.73
C LEU A 87 -11.06 7.12 11.36
N GLY A 88 -9.91 6.52 11.04
CA GLY A 88 -9.63 5.13 11.36
C GLY A 88 -10.52 4.17 10.56
N LEU A 89 -10.57 2.91 11.00
CA LEU A 89 -11.26 1.82 10.30
C LEU A 89 -12.36 1.15 11.14
N ASP A 90 -12.66 1.69 12.33
CA ASP A 90 -13.66 1.13 13.24
C ASP A 90 -15.08 1.56 12.84
N MET A 91 -15.53 1.02 11.71
CA MET A 91 -16.84 1.29 11.10
C MET A 91 -17.21 0.13 10.17
N THR A 92 -18.47 0.05 9.78
CA THR A 92 -18.94 -0.99 8.83
C THR A 92 -18.37 -0.77 7.43
N GLU A 93 -18.29 -1.81 6.61
CA GLU A 93 -17.82 -1.70 5.22
C GLU A 93 -18.67 -0.73 4.37
N ALA A 94 -19.98 -0.66 4.64
CA ALA A 94 -20.87 0.28 3.97
C ALA A 94 -20.55 1.74 4.32
N GLU A 95 -20.24 2.02 5.59
CA GLU A 95 -19.82 3.35 6.03
C GLU A 95 -18.47 3.73 5.44
N LYS A 96 -17.50 2.79 5.41
CA LYS A 96 -16.20 3.00 4.75
C LYS A 96 -16.42 3.38 3.28
N ALA A 97 -17.19 2.59 2.54
CA ALA A 97 -17.45 2.86 1.13
C ALA A 97 -18.09 4.23 0.89
N SER A 98 -19.06 4.62 1.72
CA SER A 98 -19.74 5.92 1.62
C SER A 98 -18.79 7.10 1.84
N VAL A 99 -18.03 7.07 2.93
CA VAL A 99 -17.06 8.11 3.29
C VAL A 99 -15.95 8.22 2.25
N PHE A 100 -15.45 7.08 1.80
CA PHE A 100 -14.39 6.99 0.81
C PHE A 100 -14.82 7.58 -0.54
N HIS A 101 -16.01 7.23 -1.03
CA HIS A 101 -16.57 7.83 -2.25
C HIS A 101 -16.83 9.32 -2.09
N ALA A 102 -17.39 9.77 -0.97
CA ALA A 102 -17.70 11.19 -0.76
C ALA A 102 -16.43 12.05 -0.73
N SER A 103 -15.40 11.62 0.01
CA SER A 103 -14.11 12.31 0.10
C SER A 103 -13.38 12.36 -1.25
N SER A 104 -13.33 11.23 -1.95
CA SER A 104 -12.66 11.15 -3.26
C SER A 104 -13.38 11.97 -4.32
N ARG A 105 -14.72 11.94 -4.38
CA ARG A 105 -15.50 12.79 -5.28
C ARG A 105 -15.23 14.29 -5.06
N ALA A 106 -15.15 14.71 -3.80
CA ALA A 106 -14.83 16.10 -3.46
C ALA A 106 -13.41 16.46 -3.93
N ALA A 107 -12.43 15.57 -3.74
CA ALA A 107 -11.05 15.79 -4.20
C ALA A 107 -10.97 15.93 -5.73
N HIS A 108 -11.68 15.07 -6.47
CA HIS A 108 -11.79 15.18 -7.93
C HIS A 108 -12.45 16.49 -8.36
N GLN A 109 -13.49 16.97 -7.67
CA GLN A 109 -14.09 18.27 -8.02
C GLN A 109 -13.09 19.42 -7.84
N VAL A 110 -12.36 19.45 -6.72
CA VAL A 110 -11.39 20.51 -6.49
C VAL A 110 -10.19 20.40 -7.44
N ALA A 111 -9.81 19.20 -7.89
CA ALA A 111 -8.78 19.04 -8.92
C ALA A 111 -9.14 19.76 -10.24
N LEU A 112 -10.44 19.78 -10.61
CA LEU A 112 -10.95 20.57 -11.73
C LEU A 112 -10.78 22.06 -11.50
N ASP A 113 -11.15 22.54 -10.31
CA ASP A 113 -11.06 23.95 -9.93
C ASP A 113 -9.61 24.46 -9.88
N LEU A 114 -8.66 23.57 -9.56
CA LEU A 114 -7.22 23.84 -9.58
C LEU A 114 -6.59 23.69 -10.97
N HIS A 115 -7.36 23.25 -11.96
CA HIS A 115 -6.88 22.93 -13.31
C HIS A 115 -5.67 21.98 -13.30
N ALA A 116 -5.70 20.94 -12.47
CA ALA A 116 -4.58 20.01 -12.34
C ALA A 116 -4.19 19.40 -13.69
N ASP A 117 -2.89 19.16 -13.88
CA ASP A 117 -2.38 18.50 -15.09
C ASP A 117 -2.54 16.97 -14.99
N LEU A 118 -2.52 16.42 -13.76
CA LEU A 118 -2.63 14.99 -13.46
C LEU A 118 -3.27 14.78 -12.08
N ILE A 119 -4.15 13.80 -11.96
CA ILE A 119 -4.57 13.24 -10.67
C ILE A 119 -3.82 11.94 -10.45
N HIS A 120 -3.16 11.81 -9.30
CA HIS A 120 -2.65 10.53 -8.81
C HIS A 120 -3.55 10.07 -7.67
N ASP A 121 -4.37 9.07 -7.97
CA ASP A 121 -5.41 8.59 -7.07
C ASP A 121 -4.99 7.28 -6.37
N HIS A 122 -5.02 7.28 -5.04
CA HIS A 122 -4.75 6.10 -4.21
C HIS A 122 -6.04 5.48 -3.67
N THR A 123 -7.16 5.79 -4.32
CA THR A 123 -8.50 5.34 -4.01
C THR A 123 -9.12 4.56 -5.18
N ASP A 124 -10.21 3.86 -4.89
CA ASP A 124 -11.03 3.13 -5.86
C ASP A 124 -12.25 3.94 -6.36
N PHE A 125 -12.25 5.27 -6.21
CA PHE A 125 -13.32 6.12 -6.72
C PHE A 125 -13.16 6.38 -8.23
N ALA A 126 -14.17 6.04 -9.03
CA ALA A 126 -14.22 6.37 -10.46
C ALA A 126 -15.12 7.60 -10.70
N PRO A 127 -14.61 8.69 -11.32
CA PRO A 127 -15.46 9.78 -11.78
C PRO A 127 -16.29 9.36 -13.00
N ASP A 128 -17.22 10.22 -13.42
CA ASP A 128 -18.06 9.99 -14.59
C ASP A 128 -17.21 9.90 -15.88
N PRO A 129 -17.62 9.09 -16.88
CA PRO A 129 -16.92 8.98 -18.15
C PRO A 129 -16.73 10.34 -18.85
N GLY A 130 -15.55 10.55 -19.44
CA GLY A 130 -15.19 11.82 -20.07
C GLY A 130 -14.62 12.86 -19.12
N TYR A 131 -14.23 12.45 -17.90
CA TYR A 131 -13.53 13.30 -16.95
C TYR A 131 -12.25 13.91 -17.60
N PRO A 132 -12.05 15.24 -17.53
CA PRO A 132 -11.11 15.92 -18.42
C PRO A 132 -9.65 15.89 -17.96
N ILE A 133 -9.37 15.54 -16.71
CA ILE A 133 -8.00 15.46 -16.17
C ILE A 133 -7.54 14.01 -16.25
N PRO A 134 -6.34 13.71 -16.79
CA PRO A 134 -5.77 12.37 -16.76
C PRO A 134 -5.64 11.85 -15.32
N ILE A 135 -5.99 10.59 -15.11
CA ILE A 135 -5.91 9.92 -13.79
C ILE A 135 -4.93 8.75 -13.89
N VAL A 136 -3.95 8.74 -12.98
CA VAL A 136 -3.10 7.58 -12.70
C VAL A 136 -3.41 7.04 -11.31
N ARG A 137 -3.43 5.72 -11.16
CA ARG A 137 -3.82 5.04 -9.93
C ARG A 137 -2.75 4.08 -9.47
N THR A 138 -2.37 4.13 -8.20
CA THR A 138 -1.52 3.08 -7.62
C THR A 138 -2.39 1.95 -7.07
N MET A 139 -2.15 0.72 -7.52
CA MET A 139 -2.85 -0.45 -7.02
C MET A 139 -2.28 -0.91 -5.68
N HIS A 140 -3.00 -0.65 -4.59
CA HIS A 140 -2.60 -1.10 -3.24
C HIS A 140 -3.16 -2.48 -2.87
N GLY A 141 -4.26 -2.87 -3.52
CA GLY A 141 -5.00 -4.10 -3.22
C GLY A 141 -4.59 -5.32 -4.05
N PRO A 142 -5.11 -6.50 -3.67
CA PRO A 142 -4.97 -7.74 -4.44
C PRO A 142 -5.86 -7.74 -5.69
N ALA A 143 -5.56 -8.64 -6.64
CA ALA A 143 -6.40 -8.90 -7.82
C ALA A 143 -7.66 -9.72 -7.50
N THR A 144 -8.56 -9.20 -6.68
CA THR A 144 -9.89 -9.80 -6.47
C THR A 144 -10.78 -9.63 -7.69
N ALA A 145 -11.84 -10.45 -7.80
CA ALA A 145 -12.83 -10.31 -8.87
C ALA A 145 -13.42 -8.89 -8.96
N ILE A 146 -13.70 -8.24 -7.82
CA ILE A 146 -14.24 -6.88 -7.76
C ILE A 146 -13.19 -5.86 -8.22
N SER A 147 -11.97 -5.94 -7.68
CA SER A 147 -10.89 -5.00 -8.06
C SER A 147 -10.53 -5.08 -9.55
N VAL A 148 -10.59 -6.28 -10.14
CA VAL A 148 -10.31 -6.49 -11.57
C VAL A 148 -11.44 -5.89 -12.42
N VAL A 149 -12.71 -6.07 -12.02
CA VAL A 149 -13.84 -5.42 -12.69
C VAL A 149 -13.67 -3.90 -12.66
N ASN A 150 -13.39 -3.33 -11.49
CA ASN A 150 -13.21 -1.89 -11.31
C ASN A 150 -12.05 -1.37 -12.17
N ALA A 151 -10.89 -2.03 -12.12
CA ALA A 151 -9.72 -1.61 -12.89
C ALA A 151 -9.97 -1.66 -14.41
N CYS A 152 -10.68 -2.68 -14.90
CA CYS A 152 -11.08 -2.75 -16.31
C CYS A 152 -12.05 -1.63 -16.70
N GLN A 153 -13.04 -1.34 -15.86
CA GLN A 153 -14.03 -0.28 -16.10
C GLN A 153 -13.36 1.11 -16.12
N MET A 154 -12.50 1.39 -15.14
CA MET A 154 -11.72 2.62 -15.07
C MET A 154 -10.76 2.75 -16.26
N SER A 155 -10.11 1.64 -16.67
CA SER A 155 -9.26 1.64 -17.87
C SER A 155 -10.05 1.99 -19.14
N ALA A 156 -11.28 1.49 -19.26
CA ALA A 156 -12.17 1.84 -20.37
C ALA A 156 -12.64 3.30 -20.33
N ALA A 157 -12.64 3.92 -19.14
CA ALA A 157 -12.92 5.35 -18.95
C ALA A 157 -11.70 6.26 -19.19
N GLY A 158 -10.49 5.69 -19.34
CA GLY A 158 -9.25 6.41 -19.64
C GLY A 158 -8.23 6.46 -18.50
N ASP A 159 -8.52 5.85 -17.35
CA ASP A 159 -7.61 5.81 -16.21
C ASP A 159 -6.42 4.88 -16.47
N HIS A 160 -5.28 5.23 -15.89
CA HIS A 160 -4.06 4.43 -15.97
C HIS A 160 -3.66 3.87 -14.62
N PHE A 161 -2.97 2.75 -14.61
CA PHE A 161 -2.61 2.04 -13.38
C PHE A 161 -1.10 1.85 -13.25
N VAL A 162 -0.64 1.92 -12.00
CA VAL A 162 0.70 1.56 -11.56
C VAL A 162 0.56 0.34 -10.67
N ALA A 163 1.16 -0.77 -11.10
CA ALA A 163 1.34 -1.93 -10.23
C ALA A 163 2.49 -1.69 -9.26
N ILE A 164 2.39 -2.25 -8.06
CA ILE A 164 3.46 -2.17 -7.04
C ILE A 164 4.36 -3.40 -6.99
N SER A 165 4.09 -4.42 -7.81
CA SER A 165 5.00 -5.55 -8.03
C SER A 165 4.75 -6.23 -9.36
N HIS A 166 5.74 -7.00 -9.83
CA HIS A 166 5.57 -7.87 -11.00
C HIS A 166 4.41 -8.85 -10.81
N ARG A 167 4.35 -9.50 -9.64
CA ARG A 167 3.35 -10.52 -9.35
C ARG A 167 1.93 -9.93 -9.32
N GLN A 168 1.75 -8.77 -8.71
CA GLN A 168 0.44 -8.09 -8.73
C GLN A 168 0.00 -7.79 -10.16
N ARG A 169 0.88 -7.24 -11.01
CA ARG A 169 0.58 -6.95 -12.42
C ARG A 169 0.16 -8.20 -13.20
N GLU A 170 0.88 -9.30 -13.01
CA GLU A 170 0.57 -10.59 -13.62
C GLU A 170 -0.82 -11.08 -13.23
N LEU A 171 -1.14 -11.04 -11.92
CA LEU A 171 -2.42 -11.51 -11.40
C LEU A 171 -3.60 -10.70 -11.94
N PHE A 172 -3.50 -9.38 -11.94
CA PHE A 172 -4.53 -8.51 -12.51
C PHE A 172 -4.72 -8.77 -14.02
N THR A 173 -3.62 -8.92 -14.75
CA THR A 173 -3.66 -9.18 -16.20
C THR A 173 -4.28 -10.53 -16.51
N ALA A 174 -3.87 -11.59 -15.79
CA ALA A 174 -4.41 -12.93 -15.95
C ALA A 174 -5.91 -12.98 -15.59
N ALA A 175 -6.31 -12.33 -14.49
CA ALA A 175 -7.71 -12.28 -14.07
C ALA A 175 -8.59 -11.49 -15.05
N ALA A 176 -8.10 -10.37 -15.59
CA ALA A 176 -8.80 -9.61 -16.63
C ALA A 176 -8.98 -10.44 -17.91
N ALA A 177 -7.91 -11.09 -18.39
CA ALA A 177 -7.96 -11.95 -19.57
C ALA A 177 -8.91 -13.15 -19.39
N ALA A 178 -8.91 -13.77 -18.22
CA ALA A 178 -9.80 -14.89 -17.91
C ALA A 178 -11.28 -14.47 -17.88
N ARG A 179 -11.57 -13.23 -17.47
CA ARG A 179 -12.94 -12.71 -17.35
C ARG A 179 -13.50 -12.15 -18.65
N TYR A 180 -12.69 -11.40 -19.40
CA TYR A 180 -13.15 -10.59 -20.53
C TYR A 180 -12.60 -11.05 -21.89
N GLY A 181 -11.70 -12.04 -21.90
CA GLY A 181 -11.07 -12.54 -23.09
C GLY A 181 -9.78 -11.78 -23.46
N PRO A 182 -9.07 -12.27 -24.50
CA PRO A 182 -7.83 -11.66 -24.97
C PRO A 182 -8.11 -10.27 -25.57
N GLY A 183 -7.30 -9.27 -25.24
CA GLY A 183 -7.40 -7.91 -25.80
C GLY A 183 -8.06 -6.87 -24.89
N GLN A 184 -8.81 -7.27 -23.84
CA GLN A 184 -9.26 -6.35 -22.81
C GLN A 184 -8.25 -6.30 -21.67
N HIS A 185 -7.64 -5.14 -21.49
CA HIS A 185 -6.50 -4.96 -20.60
C HIS A 185 -6.72 -3.80 -19.65
N ILE A 186 -6.26 -4.01 -18.42
CA ILE A 186 -6.02 -2.91 -17.48
C ILE A 186 -4.90 -2.05 -18.07
N ALA A 187 -5.14 -0.74 -18.17
CA ALA A 187 -4.22 0.22 -18.76
C ALA A 187 -3.04 0.52 -17.83
N PHE A 188 -2.11 -0.43 -17.69
CA PHE A 188 -0.90 -0.23 -16.90
C PHE A 188 0.03 0.79 -17.56
N ALA A 189 0.22 1.95 -16.93
CA ALA A 189 1.25 2.91 -17.31
C ALA A 189 2.66 2.43 -16.91
N GLY A 190 2.75 1.64 -15.83
CA GLY A 190 4.03 1.16 -15.35
C GLY A 190 3.93 0.24 -14.14
N MET A 191 5.09 -0.06 -13.58
CA MET A 191 5.23 -0.75 -12.31
C MET A 191 6.29 -0.02 -11.50
N VAL A 192 5.93 0.38 -10.28
CA VAL A 192 6.79 1.14 -9.37
C VAL A 192 6.62 0.54 -7.99
N TYR A 193 7.71 0.03 -7.43
CA TYR A 193 7.71 -0.52 -6.07
C TYR A 193 7.33 0.55 -5.06
N ASN A 194 6.76 0.14 -3.92
CA ASN A 194 6.51 1.10 -2.85
C ASN A 194 7.83 1.72 -2.37
N PRO A 195 7.87 3.03 -2.14
CA PRO A 195 9.05 3.72 -1.65
C PRO A 195 9.32 3.39 -0.17
N ILE A 196 10.60 3.39 0.19
CA ILE A 196 11.09 3.31 1.57
C ILE A 196 12.20 4.34 1.74
N ASP A 197 12.15 5.14 2.81
CA ASP A 197 13.27 5.98 3.22
C ASP A 197 14.35 5.14 3.91
N VAL A 198 15.32 4.69 3.10
CA VAL A 198 16.46 3.90 3.58
C VAL A 198 17.36 4.72 4.51
N ALA A 199 17.41 6.05 4.36
CA ALA A 199 18.25 6.91 5.19
C ALA A 199 17.69 7.07 6.61
N ALA A 200 16.36 7.05 6.75
CA ALA A 200 15.70 7.06 8.05
C ALA A 200 15.65 5.68 8.72
N ALA A 201 15.87 4.58 7.99
CA ALA A 201 15.81 3.23 8.52
C ALA A 201 17.04 2.90 9.41
N PRO A 202 16.86 2.59 10.71
CA PRO A 202 17.97 2.26 11.59
C PRO A 202 18.62 0.91 11.23
N PHE A 203 19.96 0.89 11.17
CA PHE A 203 20.73 -0.34 10.99
C PHE A 203 21.06 -1.00 12.32
N TYR A 204 20.68 -2.28 12.48
CA TYR A 204 20.97 -3.07 13.67
C TYR A 204 22.09 -4.09 13.40
N PRO A 205 23.28 -3.92 13.99
CA PRO A 205 24.37 -4.86 13.81
C PRO A 205 24.05 -6.20 14.47
N ARG A 206 24.73 -7.27 14.04
CA ARG A 206 24.53 -8.63 14.55
C ARG A 206 24.60 -8.74 16.08
N ALA A 207 25.46 -7.95 16.73
CA ALA A 207 25.60 -7.93 18.19
C ALA A 207 24.36 -7.38 18.92
N ALA A 208 23.51 -6.62 18.24
CA ALA A 208 22.26 -6.09 18.78
C ALA A 208 21.06 -7.04 18.55
N LYS A 209 21.26 -8.13 17.80
CA LYS A 209 20.20 -9.12 17.53
C LYS A 209 20.11 -10.15 18.65
N GLY A 210 18.89 -10.43 19.10
CA GLY A 210 18.58 -11.55 19.99
C GLY A 210 18.33 -12.85 19.21
N ASP A 211 18.06 -13.93 19.94
CA ASP A 211 17.84 -15.26 19.34
C ASP A 211 16.41 -15.50 18.85
N GLY A 212 15.48 -14.63 19.24
CA GLY A 212 14.06 -14.73 18.89
C GLY A 212 13.72 -14.17 17.51
N VAL A 213 12.51 -14.49 17.07
CA VAL A 213 11.91 -13.99 15.83
C VAL A 213 10.79 -13.00 16.12
N ALA A 214 10.48 -12.15 15.14
CA ALA A 214 9.41 -11.18 15.23
C ALA A 214 8.33 -11.43 14.16
N PHE A 215 7.12 -11.01 14.46
CA PHE A 215 6.02 -10.88 13.51
C PHE A 215 5.33 -9.54 13.77
N VAL A 216 5.04 -8.79 12.71
CA VAL A 216 4.31 -7.53 12.76
C VAL A 216 3.19 -7.58 11.73
N GLY A 217 1.96 -7.32 12.14
CA GLY A 217 0.85 -7.29 11.19
C GLY A 217 -0.52 -7.07 11.81
N ARG A 218 -1.54 -7.19 10.97
CA ARG A 218 -2.95 -7.20 11.39
C ARG A 218 -3.29 -8.54 12.04
N CYS A 219 -4.22 -8.54 12.99
CA CYS A 219 -4.77 -9.78 13.54
C CYS A 219 -5.84 -10.38 12.62
N HIS A 220 -5.42 -10.78 11.43
CA HIS A 220 -6.30 -11.33 10.40
C HIS A 220 -5.66 -12.57 9.78
N TRP A 221 -6.50 -13.54 9.37
CA TRP A 221 -6.03 -14.81 8.82
C TRP A 221 -5.17 -14.64 7.54
N GLU A 222 -5.44 -13.61 6.74
CA GLU A 222 -4.63 -13.24 5.55
C GLU A 222 -3.19 -12.84 5.89
N LYS A 223 -2.91 -12.48 7.14
CA LYS A 223 -1.56 -12.16 7.61
C LYS A 223 -0.87 -13.36 8.27
N GLY A 224 -1.61 -14.45 8.50
CA GLY A 224 -1.09 -15.70 9.06
C GLY A 224 -0.38 -15.61 10.42
N PRO A 225 -0.83 -14.80 11.41
CA PRO A 225 -0.17 -14.77 12.72
C PRO A 225 -0.25 -16.11 13.48
N ASP A 226 -1.28 -16.91 13.22
CA ASP A 226 -1.40 -18.28 13.73
C ASP A 226 -0.30 -19.20 13.18
N ALA A 227 0.01 -19.09 11.89
CA ALA A 227 1.11 -19.80 11.26
C ALA A 227 2.45 -19.38 11.86
N ALA A 228 2.66 -18.08 12.15
CA ALA A 228 3.86 -17.60 12.82
C ALA A 228 4.07 -18.23 14.20
N ILE A 229 3.02 -18.33 15.02
CA ILE A 229 3.08 -19.01 16.33
C ILE A 229 3.43 -20.50 16.15
N ARG A 230 2.82 -21.18 15.17
CA ARG A 230 3.09 -22.61 14.91
C ARG A 230 4.52 -22.85 14.45
N ILE A 231 5.05 -21.99 13.56
CA ILE A 231 6.44 -22.05 13.07
C ILE A 231 7.40 -21.87 14.25
N ALA A 232 7.21 -20.82 15.05
CA ALA A 232 8.05 -20.54 16.22
C ALA A 232 8.03 -21.72 17.21
N ARG A 233 6.85 -22.29 17.48
CA ARG A 233 6.69 -23.46 18.35
C ARG A 233 7.38 -24.70 17.81
N ALA A 234 7.22 -24.99 16.52
CA ALA A 234 7.88 -26.14 15.89
C ALA A 234 9.41 -26.00 15.87
N ALA A 235 9.91 -24.77 15.74
CA ALA A 235 11.34 -24.48 15.76
C ALA A 235 11.93 -24.35 17.18
N GLY A 236 11.10 -24.24 18.22
CA GLY A 236 11.54 -23.97 19.58
C GLY A 236 12.19 -22.58 19.75
N ILE A 237 11.79 -21.60 18.93
CA ILE A 237 12.38 -20.25 18.91
C ILE A 237 11.39 -19.25 19.51
N PRO A 238 11.82 -18.35 20.44
CA PRO A 238 10.94 -17.32 20.98
C PRO A 238 10.38 -16.40 19.90
N LEU A 239 9.07 -16.10 19.96
CA LEU A 239 8.39 -15.19 19.04
C LEU A 239 7.84 -13.98 19.79
N LYS A 240 8.16 -12.77 19.32
CA LYS A 240 7.42 -11.55 19.66
C LYS A 240 6.41 -11.25 18.56
N LEU A 241 5.14 -11.27 18.91
CA LEU A 241 4.00 -11.12 18.01
C LEU A 241 3.37 -9.73 18.25
N ALA A 242 3.66 -8.77 17.38
CA ALA A 242 3.00 -7.47 17.38
C ALA A 242 1.79 -7.49 16.45
N LEU A 243 0.60 -7.39 17.02
CA LEU A 243 -0.66 -7.39 16.26
C LEU A 243 -1.46 -6.15 16.59
N ARG A 244 -1.93 -5.48 15.54
CA ARG A 244 -3.07 -4.58 15.64
C ARG A 244 -4.35 -5.41 15.57
N VAL A 245 -5.24 -5.24 16.55
CA VAL A 245 -6.53 -5.95 16.65
C VAL A 245 -7.65 -4.91 16.63
N THR A 246 -8.40 -4.84 15.54
CA THR A 246 -9.64 -4.03 15.46
C THR A 246 -10.85 -4.78 16.02
N THR A 247 -12.00 -4.12 16.11
CA THR A 247 -13.29 -4.72 16.49
C THR A 247 -13.61 -5.95 15.63
N ASP A 248 -13.47 -5.84 14.31
CA ASP A 248 -13.72 -6.94 13.36
C ASP A 248 -12.71 -8.09 13.47
N GLU A 249 -11.51 -7.81 13.97
CA GLU A 249 -10.43 -8.79 14.12
C GLU A 249 -10.45 -9.48 15.50
N ARG A 250 -11.22 -8.93 16.45
CA ARG A 250 -11.32 -9.42 17.82
C ARG A 250 -11.80 -10.88 17.90
N PRO A 251 -12.81 -11.33 17.11
CA PRO A 251 -13.22 -12.73 17.13
C PRO A 251 -12.09 -13.68 16.73
N TYR A 252 -11.29 -13.34 15.71
CA TYR A 252 -10.15 -14.16 15.29
C TYR A 252 -9.04 -14.18 16.36
N PHE A 253 -8.77 -13.03 17.00
CA PHE A 253 -7.83 -12.98 18.11
C PHE A 253 -8.23 -13.92 19.26
N ASP A 254 -9.50 -13.86 19.69
CA ASP A 254 -9.95 -14.63 20.85
C ASP A 254 -10.12 -16.11 20.59
N THR A 255 -10.57 -16.49 19.39
CA THR A 255 -10.88 -17.88 19.06
C THR A 255 -9.69 -18.65 18.49
N VAL A 256 -8.71 -17.97 17.88
CA VAL A 256 -7.55 -18.60 17.23
C VAL A 256 -6.24 -18.22 17.89
N ILE A 257 -5.94 -16.92 17.98
CA ILE A 257 -4.60 -16.45 18.39
C ILE A 257 -4.36 -16.65 19.89
N ARG A 258 -5.31 -16.25 20.73
CA ARG A 258 -5.20 -16.37 22.19
C ARG A 258 -5.00 -17.82 22.64
N PRO A 259 -5.77 -18.82 22.15
CA PRO A 259 -5.51 -20.23 22.47
C PRO A 259 -4.12 -20.70 22.04
N LEU A 260 -3.64 -20.27 20.87
CA LEU A 260 -2.30 -20.62 20.38
C LEU A 260 -1.18 -20.00 21.24
N LEU A 261 -1.35 -18.76 21.70
CA LEU A 261 -0.42 -18.10 22.64
C LEU A 261 -0.35 -18.87 23.96
N VAL A 262 -1.49 -19.27 24.54
CA VAL A 262 -1.54 -20.09 25.76
C VAL A 262 -0.83 -21.43 25.53
N ALA A 263 -1.13 -22.10 24.41
CA ALA A 263 -0.51 -23.38 24.04
C ALA A 263 0.99 -23.28 23.71
N SER A 264 1.52 -22.07 23.51
CA SER A 264 2.95 -21.84 23.30
C SER A 264 3.78 -21.88 24.59
N GLN A 265 3.12 -21.94 25.75
CA GLN A 265 3.77 -22.02 27.07
C GLN A 265 4.82 -20.91 27.30
N GLY A 266 4.52 -19.70 26.82
CA GLY A 266 5.39 -18.53 26.96
C GLY A 266 6.45 -18.37 25.86
N LEU A 267 6.53 -19.30 24.91
CA LEU A 267 7.44 -19.18 23.76
C LEU A 267 7.02 -18.05 22.81
N ALA A 268 5.71 -17.83 22.63
CA ALA A 268 5.18 -16.74 21.83
C ALA A 268 4.53 -15.68 22.74
N GLY A 269 5.00 -14.44 22.65
CA GLY A 269 4.49 -13.29 23.41
C GLY A 269 3.78 -12.28 22.51
N TYR A 270 2.55 -11.91 22.88
CA TYR A 270 1.82 -10.82 22.23
C TYR A 270 2.19 -9.48 22.85
N VAL A 271 2.59 -8.50 22.03
CA VAL A 271 3.09 -7.19 22.49
C VAL A 271 2.17 -6.02 22.11
N GLY A 272 1.01 -6.27 21.52
CA GLY A 272 0.11 -5.22 21.04
C GLY A 272 0.51 -4.65 19.67
N GLU A 273 -0.08 -3.51 19.34
CA GLU A 273 0.32 -2.71 18.18
C GLU A 273 1.62 -1.95 18.50
N VAL A 274 2.56 -1.94 17.55
CA VAL A 274 3.83 -1.21 17.66
C VAL A 274 3.98 -0.26 16.48
N SER A 275 4.63 0.87 16.72
CA SER A 275 4.93 1.87 15.70
C SER A 275 6.26 2.58 15.95
N GLY A 276 6.74 3.32 14.96
CA GLY A 276 7.99 4.09 15.01
C GLY A 276 9.16 3.26 15.55
N GLN A 277 9.92 3.86 16.47
CA GLN A 277 11.10 3.23 17.08
C GLN A 277 10.79 1.87 17.72
N ALA A 278 9.62 1.67 18.34
CA ALA A 278 9.29 0.39 18.95
C ALA A 278 9.10 -0.73 17.90
N LYS A 279 8.57 -0.39 16.72
CA LYS A 279 8.50 -1.30 15.56
C LYS A 279 9.91 -1.60 15.04
N ASP A 280 10.72 -0.56 14.90
CA ASP A 280 12.07 -0.68 14.34
C ASP A 280 12.98 -1.49 15.27
N ASP A 281 12.90 -1.28 16.59
CA ASP A 281 13.61 -2.08 17.60
C ASP A 281 13.16 -3.53 17.56
N LEU A 282 11.84 -3.79 17.47
CA LEU A 282 11.29 -5.14 17.42
C LEU A 282 11.82 -5.92 16.21
N LEU A 283 11.79 -5.31 15.02
CA LEU A 283 12.26 -5.94 13.77
C LEU A 283 13.79 -6.01 13.73
N GLY A 284 14.46 -4.92 14.10
CA GLY A 284 15.89 -4.75 14.08
C GLY A 284 16.64 -5.70 15.00
N GLN A 285 16.14 -5.89 16.22
CA GLN A 285 16.70 -6.78 17.22
C GLN A 285 16.30 -8.24 17.02
N ALA A 286 15.32 -8.55 16.17
CA ALA A 286 14.97 -9.93 15.88
C ALA A 286 16.05 -10.63 15.05
N ARG A 287 16.23 -11.94 15.29
CA ARG A 287 17.06 -12.82 14.46
C ARG A 287 16.52 -12.90 13.04
N ALA A 288 15.21 -12.98 12.90
CA ALA A 288 14.48 -13.01 11.64
C ALA A 288 13.04 -12.52 11.85
N VAL A 289 12.41 -12.08 10.77
CA VAL A 289 10.98 -11.73 10.73
C VAL A 289 10.23 -12.86 10.05
N ILE A 290 9.17 -13.35 10.67
CA ILE A 290 8.28 -14.34 10.05
C ILE A 290 7.27 -13.58 9.19
N PHE A 291 7.26 -13.92 7.90
CA PHE A 291 6.24 -13.46 6.96
C PHE A 291 5.45 -14.67 6.46
N SER A 292 4.26 -14.87 7.02
CA SER A 292 3.45 -16.09 6.87
C SER A 292 2.10 -15.83 6.21
N SER A 293 1.99 -14.73 5.47
CA SER A 293 0.81 -14.42 4.65
C SER A 293 0.55 -15.57 3.65
N PRO A 294 -0.62 -16.25 3.70
CA PRO A 294 -0.91 -17.42 2.89
C PRO A 294 -1.42 -17.08 1.47
N TRP A 295 -1.35 -15.82 1.09
CA TRP A 295 -1.94 -15.27 -0.12
C TRP A 295 -0.89 -14.49 -0.92
N GLU A 296 -1.22 -14.16 -2.15
CA GLU A 296 -0.39 -13.38 -3.05
C GLU A 296 -0.37 -11.90 -2.60
N GLU A 297 0.41 -11.61 -1.56
CA GLU A 297 0.56 -10.27 -1.01
C GLU A 297 1.03 -9.30 -2.13
N PRO A 298 0.39 -8.14 -2.30
CA PRO A 298 0.73 -7.20 -3.36
C PRO A 298 2.19 -6.73 -3.36
N PHE A 299 2.77 -6.51 -2.17
CA PHE A 299 4.16 -6.04 -2.01
C PHE A 299 4.82 -6.55 -0.73
N GLY A 300 4.27 -6.22 0.44
CA GLY A 300 4.82 -6.61 1.74
C GLY A 300 5.76 -5.57 2.37
N LEU A 301 5.27 -4.34 2.62
CA LEU A 301 6.01 -3.25 3.28
C LEU A 301 6.60 -3.58 4.66
N VAL A 302 6.20 -4.68 5.29
CA VAL A 302 6.82 -5.14 6.55
C VAL A 302 8.21 -5.75 6.34
N LEU A 303 8.54 -6.15 5.11
CA LEU A 303 9.83 -6.75 4.74
C LEU A 303 10.89 -5.71 4.38
N THR A 304 10.54 -4.43 4.48
CA THR A 304 11.35 -3.30 4.04
C THR A 304 11.67 -2.39 5.21
#